data_AF-A0A5C7JMF1-F1
#
_entry.id   AF-A0A5C7JMF1-F1
#
_cell.length_a   1.000
_cell.length_b   1.000
_cell.length_c   1.000
_cell.angle_alpha   90.00
_cell.angle_beta   90.00
_cell.angle_gamma   90.00
#
_symmetry.space_group_name_H-M   'P 1'
#
loop_
_entity.id
_entity.type
_entity.pdbx_description
1 polymer ?
#
loop_
_entity_poly.entity_id
_entity_poly.type
_entity_poly.pdbx_seq_one_letter_code
_entity_poly.pdbx_strand_id
1 'polypeptide(L)'
;MQKVKLLAKSTNWLNSELSTVLVEVPTTKIAQLRTHRTLHQTDYIDVSEHLLSMSSNSSRAIPVEKHFTNLSEHYFIPEWTEAAKGMVGKKVTGAETIHRATELWKKAKKNAEKITRDLIELGIHKQDVSLLLSPFTFSNVILTGDDKAWEQFFELRCPKYKNESGNVFYSAEAFEENNNQRLPVNTSTAYPAIQEVAASIYNTIRKAKSNFLNEGEWHLPFSGMIDKMPYTENSRETLKNKMYRQNKVDEYEKVVKPKISASLCAKISFDTTFANDTWQKHLDRATRLIQDKHFSPFEHQYKVPSKEELSKMTSTFASTNGKITFSIKPFASNIPNWIQFRKLL
;
A
#
# COMPACT_ATOMS: atom_id res chain seq x y z
N MET A 1 -4.91 -14.42 9.69
CA MET A 1 -3.86 -14.29 8.67
C MET A 1 -4.03 -12.92 8.02
N GLN A 2 -3.02 -12.04 8.11
CA GLN A 2 -3.09 -10.71 7.50
C GLN A 2 -3.20 -10.85 5.97
N LYS A 3 -4.11 -10.09 5.35
CA LYS A 3 -4.38 -10.19 3.92
C LYS A 3 -3.42 -9.28 3.15
N VAL A 4 -2.50 -9.89 2.39
CA VAL A 4 -1.71 -9.22 1.37
C VAL A 4 -2.20 -9.67 0.00
N LYS A 5 -2.48 -8.72 -0.89
CA LYS A 5 -2.90 -8.97 -2.26
C LYS A 5 -2.03 -8.17 -3.22
N LEU A 6 -1.40 -8.85 -4.17
CA LEU A 6 -0.74 -8.18 -5.29
C LEU A 6 -1.81 -7.56 -6.21
N LEU A 7 -1.68 -6.26 -6.47
CA LEU A 7 -2.59 -5.53 -7.36
C LEU A 7 -2.02 -5.37 -8.77
N ALA A 8 -0.70 -5.20 -8.88
CA ALA A 8 0.02 -5.12 -10.15
C ALA A 8 1.51 -5.40 -9.91
N LYS A 9 2.15 -6.03 -10.91
CA LYS A 9 3.61 -6.19 -10.97
C LYS A 9 4.06 -6.05 -12.41
N SER A 10 4.99 -5.15 -12.66
CA SER A 10 5.41 -4.79 -14.01
C SER A 10 6.90 -4.58 -14.10
N THR A 11 7.45 -4.83 -15.28
CA THR A 11 8.83 -4.49 -15.62
C THR A 11 8.85 -3.79 -16.98
N ASN A 12 9.90 -3.04 -17.27
CA ASN A 12 10.00 -2.24 -18.49
C ASN A 12 11.37 -2.41 -19.16
N TRP A 13 11.55 -1.76 -20.31
CA TRP A 13 12.78 -1.81 -21.11
C TRP A 13 14.02 -1.20 -20.42
N LEU A 14 13.86 -0.51 -19.28
CA LEU A 14 14.93 0.02 -18.44
C LEU A 14 15.37 -0.97 -17.35
N ASN A 15 14.87 -2.21 -17.37
CA ASN A 15 15.04 -3.21 -16.32
C ASN A 15 14.61 -2.71 -14.93
N SER A 16 13.63 -1.80 -14.88
CA SER A 16 13.03 -1.35 -13.62
C SER A 16 11.75 -2.14 -13.37
N GLU A 17 11.69 -2.83 -12.24
CA GLU A 17 10.50 -3.54 -11.77
C GLU A 17 9.71 -2.68 -10.78
N LEU A 18 8.39 -2.77 -10.87
CA LEU A 18 7.44 -1.99 -10.08
C LEU A 18 6.35 -2.92 -9.57
N SER A 19 6.10 -2.90 -8.27
CA SER A 19 5.08 -3.72 -7.62
C SER A 19 4.12 -2.86 -6.81
N THR A 20 2.83 -3.13 -6.95
CA THR A 20 1.77 -2.55 -6.11
C THR A 20 1.05 -3.64 -5.33
N VAL A 21 0.97 -3.48 -4.01
CA VAL A 21 0.29 -4.42 -3.08
C VAL A 21 -0.78 -3.70 -2.27
N LEU A 22 -1.87 -4.41 -1.97
CA LEU A 22 -2.87 -4.05 -0.97
C LEU A 22 -2.63 -4.88 0.27
N VAL A 23 -2.46 -4.23 1.41
CA VAL A 23 -2.09 -4.86 2.67
C VAL A 23 -3.02 -4.42 3.78
N GLU A 24 -3.38 -5.36 4.64
CA GLU A 24 -4.13 -5.10 5.87
C GLU A 24 -3.15 -5.01 7.05
N VAL A 25 -3.13 -3.86 7.74
CA VAL A 25 -2.23 -3.60 8.87
C VAL A 25 -2.97 -3.10 10.11
N PRO A 26 -2.50 -3.40 11.33
CA PRO A 26 -3.10 -2.83 12.53
C PRO A 26 -3.11 -1.29 12.46
N THR A 27 -4.25 -0.67 12.74
CA THR A 27 -4.46 0.77 12.51
C THR A 27 -3.43 1.62 13.27
N THR A 28 -3.10 1.22 14.50
CA THR A 28 -2.09 1.89 15.34
C THR A 28 -0.66 1.75 14.84
N LYS A 29 -0.41 0.88 13.85
CA LYS A 29 0.93 0.58 13.33
C LYS A 29 1.17 1.13 11.92
N ILE A 30 0.18 1.76 11.27
CA ILE A 30 0.34 2.42 9.97
C ILE A 30 1.51 3.40 9.98
N ALA A 31 1.74 4.10 11.09
CA ALA A 31 2.85 5.05 11.23
C ALA A 31 4.22 4.44 10.86
N GLN A 32 4.44 3.15 11.13
CA GLN A 32 5.68 2.45 10.79
C GLN A 32 5.85 2.19 9.29
N LEU A 33 4.75 2.17 8.51
CA LEU A 33 4.79 2.15 7.05
C LEU A 33 5.05 3.56 6.49
N ARG A 34 4.52 4.61 7.14
CA ARG A 34 4.67 6.00 6.68
C ARG A 34 6.10 6.52 6.75
N THR A 35 6.96 5.95 7.60
CA THR A 35 8.37 6.35 7.67
C THR A 35 9.12 6.07 6.37
N HIS A 36 8.67 5.11 5.56
CA HIS A 36 9.25 4.81 4.24
C HIS A 36 8.82 5.76 3.12
N ARG A 37 7.98 6.76 3.45
CA ARG A 37 7.71 7.94 2.62
C ARG A 37 8.55 9.16 3.00
N THR A 38 9.17 9.12 4.19
CA THR A 38 9.64 10.31 4.88
C THR A 38 11.12 10.18 5.17
N LEU A 39 11.93 10.74 4.27
CA LEU A 39 13.27 11.28 4.52
C LEU A 39 14.37 10.25 4.83
N HIS A 40 15.33 10.13 3.89
CA HIS A 40 16.71 10.39 4.28
C HIS A 40 16.73 11.74 5.02
N GLN A 41 17.22 11.76 6.27
CA GLN A 41 17.39 12.96 7.09
C GLN A 41 18.53 13.84 6.55
N THR A 42 18.42 14.26 5.30
CA THR A 42 19.37 15.18 4.66
C THR A 42 18.57 16.27 3.98
N ASP A 43 18.98 17.53 4.18
CA ASP A 43 18.35 18.73 3.59
C ASP A 43 18.47 18.82 2.05
N TYR A 44 18.83 17.72 1.41
CA TYR A 44 18.92 17.55 -0.03
C TYR A 44 17.98 16.41 -0.43
N ILE A 45 16.93 16.74 -1.20
CA ILE A 45 16.17 15.74 -1.97
C ILE A 45 17.11 15.31 -3.10
N ASP A 46 17.86 14.23 -2.90
CA ASP A 46 18.50 13.61 -4.04
C ASP A 46 17.41 12.98 -4.91
N VAL A 47 17.34 13.36 -6.18
CA VAL A 47 16.37 12.84 -7.16
C VAL A 47 16.59 11.35 -7.47
N SER A 48 17.53 10.72 -6.76
CA SER A 48 17.85 9.29 -6.75
C SER A 48 17.13 8.51 -5.64
N GLU A 49 16.37 9.16 -4.75
CA GLU A 49 15.68 8.48 -3.65
C GLU A 49 14.47 7.67 -4.13
N HIS A 50 14.53 6.36 -3.88
CA HIS A 50 13.51 5.38 -4.21
C HIS A 50 12.47 5.30 -3.08
N LEU A 51 11.35 6.03 -3.20
CA LEU A 51 10.35 6.14 -2.13
C LEU A 51 9.06 5.38 -2.44
N LEU A 52 8.48 4.73 -1.42
CA LEU A 52 7.18 4.07 -1.54
C LEU A 52 6.04 5.09 -1.73
N SER A 53 5.21 4.87 -2.74
CA SER A 53 3.89 5.50 -2.82
C SER A 53 2.91 4.78 -1.91
N MET A 54 2.10 5.53 -1.16
CA MET A 54 1.22 4.93 -0.14
C MET A 54 -0.12 5.65 -0.05
N SER A 55 -1.21 4.90 -0.10
CA SER A 55 -2.53 5.38 0.30
C SER A 55 -3.10 4.46 1.37
N SER A 56 -3.75 5.02 2.38
CA SER A 56 -4.41 4.25 3.44
C SER A 56 -5.88 4.60 3.49
N ASN A 57 -6.72 3.65 3.87
CA ASN A 57 -8.12 3.93 4.19
C ASN A 57 -8.23 4.98 5.31
N SER A 58 -9.35 5.70 5.31
CA SER A 58 -9.68 6.66 6.37
C SER A 58 -10.74 6.08 7.30
N SER A 59 -10.46 6.02 8.61
CA SER A 59 -11.46 5.63 9.61
C SER A 59 -12.70 6.54 9.59
N ARG A 60 -12.52 7.84 9.32
CA ARG A 60 -13.63 8.82 9.19
C ARG A 60 -14.59 8.50 8.04
N ALA A 61 -14.08 7.84 7.01
CA ALA A 61 -14.84 7.50 5.81
C ALA A 61 -15.68 6.23 6.00
N ILE A 62 -15.31 5.36 6.94
CA ILE A 62 -15.96 4.07 7.18
C ILE A 62 -17.18 4.28 8.11
N PRO A 63 -18.37 3.72 7.79
CA PRO A 63 -19.51 3.70 8.70
C PRO A 63 -19.18 2.95 10.00
N VAL A 64 -19.67 3.45 11.14
CA VAL A 64 -19.31 2.89 12.46
C VAL A 64 -19.85 1.47 12.64
N GLU A 65 -20.98 1.16 12.02
CA GLU A 65 -21.60 -0.17 12.00
C GLU A 65 -20.65 -1.21 11.40
N LYS A 66 -19.95 -0.85 10.31
CA LYS A 66 -18.95 -1.73 9.70
C LYS A 66 -17.77 -1.99 10.64
N HIS A 67 -17.39 -1.05 11.50
CA HIS A 67 -16.35 -1.28 12.48
C HIS A 67 -16.75 -2.36 13.48
N PHE A 68 -18.00 -2.37 13.96
CA PHE A 68 -18.50 -3.42 14.86
C PHE A 68 -18.55 -4.79 14.19
N THR A 69 -19.05 -4.88 12.95
CA THR A 69 -19.04 -6.13 12.19
C THR A 69 -17.62 -6.65 12.01
N ASN A 70 -16.70 -5.81 11.53
CA ASN A 70 -15.30 -6.19 11.35
C ASN A 70 -14.67 -6.68 12.65
N LEU A 71 -14.91 -5.97 13.77
CA LEU A 71 -14.38 -6.35 15.09
C LEU A 71 -14.97 -7.65 15.65
N SER A 72 -16.15 -8.07 15.19
CA SER A 72 -16.74 -9.36 15.57
C SER A 72 -16.10 -10.54 14.84
N GLU A 73 -15.68 -10.33 13.58
CA GLU A 73 -15.10 -11.37 12.73
C GLU A 73 -13.56 -11.42 12.82
N HIS A 74 -12.90 -10.26 12.87
CA HIS A 74 -11.46 -10.13 12.82
C HIS A 74 -10.97 -8.84 13.52
N TYR A 75 -10.27 -9.01 14.65
CA TYR A 75 -9.68 -7.88 15.39
C TYR A 75 -8.23 -8.15 15.77
N PHE A 76 -7.49 -7.06 15.99
CA PHE A 76 -6.07 -7.13 16.31
C PHE A 76 -5.85 -7.57 17.75
N ILE A 77 -4.97 -8.56 17.93
CA ILE A 77 -4.42 -8.97 19.23
C ILE A 77 -2.90 -8.78 19.14
N PRO A 78 -2.29 -7.99 20.03
CA PRO A 78 -0.84 -7.84 20.08
C PRO A 78 -0.12 -9.16 20.33
N GLU A 79 1.07 -9.31 19.76
CA GLU A 79 2.03 -10.26 20.30
C GLU A 79 2.57 -9.73 21.63
N TRP A 80 2.41 -10.53 22.69
CA TRP A 80 2.82 -10.14 24.04
C TRP A 80 4.34 -10.18 24.17
N THR A 81 4.91 -9.03 24.55
CA THR A 81 6.34 -8.88 24.82
C THR A 81 6.57 -8.50 26.27
N GLU A 82 7.64 -9.01 26.86
CA GLU A 82 8.12 -8.67 28.19
C GLU A 82 8.51 -7.19 28.29
N ALA A 83 8.42 -6.64 29.50
CA ALA A 83 8.89 -5.29 29.78
C ALA A 83 10.40 -5.20 29.55
N ALA A 84 10.82 -4.25 28.71
CA ALA A 84 12.22 -3.98 28.41
C ALA A 84 12.53 -2.48 28.55
N LYS A 85 13.77 -2.14 28.91
CA LYS A 85 14.23 -0.74 28.97
C LYS A 85 14.38 -0.10 27.58
N GLY A 86 14.49 -0.90 26.53
CA GLY A 86 14.61 -0.46 25.13
C GLY A 86 13.28 -0.48 24.36
N MET A 87 13.32 -0.09 23.09
CA MET A 87 12.13 0.01 22.23
C MET A 87 11.48 -1.34 21.85
N VAL A 88 12.17 -2.47 22.09
CA VAL A 88 11.73 -3.81 21.69
C VAL A 88 11.79 -4.75 22.89
N GLY A 89 10.66 -5.36 23.22
CA GLY A 89 10.56 -6.39 24.26
C GLY A 89 10.79 -7.79 23.70
N LYS A 90 11.29 -8.72 24.54
CA LYS A 90 11.38 -10.15 24.21
C LYS A 90 9.99 -10.79 24.23
N LYS A 91 9.72 -11.81 23.42
CA LYS A 91 8.41 -12.49 23.44
C LYS A 91 8.18 -13.14 24.80
N VAL A 92 6.97 -12.99 25.34
CA VAL A 92 6.54 -13.72 26.54
C VAL A 92 6.42 -15.20 26.18
N THR A 93 6.98 -16.09 27.01
CA THR A 93 6.95 -17.55 26.79
C THR A 93 5.97 -18.28 27.70
N GLY A 94 5.55 -17.67 28.82
CA GLY A 94 4.60 -18.25 29.76
C GLY A 94 3.18 -18.31 29.21
N ALA A 95 2.68 -19.54 28.98
CA ALA A 95 1.33 -19.76 28.42
C ALA A 95 0.21 -19.13 29.27
N GLU A 96 0.31 -19.21 30.60
CA GLU A 96 -0.67 -18.62 31.51
C GLU A 96 -0.69 -17.08 31.41
N THR A 97 0.48 -16.45 31.36
CA THR A 97 0.61 -14.99 31.20
C THR A 97 0.03 -14.53 29.87
N ILE A 98 0.32 -15.26 28.78
CA ILE A 98 -0.25 -15.00 27.45
C ILE A 98 -1.77 -15.12 27.48
N HIS A 99 -2.30 -16.17 28.10
CA HIS A 99 -3.74 -16.39 28.22
C HIS A 99 -4.40 -15.23 28.97
N ARG A 100 -3.89 -14.89 30.16
CA ARG A 100 -4.42 -13.80 30.99
C ARG A 100 -4.34 -12.44 30.29
N ALA A 101 -3.23 -12.12 29.63
CA ALA A 101 -3.07 -10.87 28.87
C ALA A 101 -4.08 -10.79 27.71
N THR A 102 -4.29 -11.91 27.01
CA THR A 102 -5.26 -12.01 25.92
C THR A 102 -6.69 -11.82 26.41
N GLU A 103 -7.07 -12.39 27.56
CA GLU A 103 -8.39 -12.19 28.14
C GLU A 103 -8.63 -10.74 28.60
N LEU A 104 -7.61 -10.08 29.18
CA LEU A 104 -7.68 -8.66 29.51
C LEU A 104 -7.87 -7.79 28.25
N TRP A 105 -7.17 -8.11 27.16
CA TRP A 105 -7.33 -7.42 25.88
C TRP A 105 -8.73 -7.58 25.30
N LYS A 106 -9.28 -8.80 25.33
CA LYS A 106 -10.67 -9.07 24.91
C LYS A 106 -11.67 -8.30 25.76
N LYS A 107 -11.45 -8.20 27.07
CA LYS A 107 -12.28 -7.39 27.97
C LYS A 107 -12.22 -5.91 27.64
N ALA A 108 -11.02 -5.38 27.37
CA ALA A 108 -10.82 -3.99 26.95
C ALA A 108 -11.57 -3.68 25.64
N LYS A 109 -11.49 -4.58 24.65
CA LYS A 109 -12.22 -4.49 23.38
C LYS A 109 -13.73 -4.43 23.59
N LYS A 110 -14.30 -5.35 24.38
CA LYS A 110 -15.74 -5.37 24.70
C LYS A 110 -16.19 -4.08 25.40
N ASN A 111 -15.37 -3.55 26.30
CA ASN A 111 -15.67 -2.29 26.97
C ASN A 111 -15.63 -1.10 26.01
N ALA A 112 -14.63 -1.05 25.13
CA ALA A 112 -14.53 -0.02 24.10
C ALA A 112 -15.75 -0.07 23.15
N GLU A 113 -16.20 -1.26 22.75
CA GLU A 113 -17.41 -1.41 21.94
C GLU A 113 -18.67 -0.89 22.65
N LYS A 114 -18.82 -1.19 23.95
CA LYS A 114 -19.93 -0.68 24.75
C LYS A 114 -19.92 0.85 24.80
N ILE A 115 -18.81 1.45 25.23
CA ILE A 115 -18.68 2.91 25.35
C ILE A 115 -18.89 3.60 23.99
N THR A 116 -18.42 2.98 22.90
CA THR A 116 -18.64 3.52 21.55
C THR A 116 -20.13 3.58 21.21
N ARG A 117 -20.93 2.57 21.60
CA ARG A 117 -22.39 2.59 21.40
C ARG A 117 -23.04 3.68 22.24
N ASP A 118 -22.66 3.80 23.51
CA ASP A 118 -23.17 4.84 24.41
C ASP A 118 -22.88 6.25 23.83
N LEU A 119 -21.69 6.50 23.27
CA LEU A 119 -21.35 7.77 22.62
C LEU A 119 -22.15 8.04 21.34
N ILE A 120 -22.48 7.00 20.56
CA ILE A 120 -23.33 7.15 19.38
C ILE A 120 -24.75 7.53 19.81
N GLU A 121 -25.28 6.91 20.87
CA GLU A 121 -26.60 7.25 21.43
C GLU A 121 -26.66 8.70 21.95
N LEU A 122 -25.54 9.22 22.46
CA LEU A 122 -25.39 10.64 22.82
C LEU A 122 -25.29 11.59 21.61
N GLY A 123 -25.27 11.07 20.39
CA GLY A 123 -25.17 11.88 19.16
C GLY A 123 -23.75 12.34 18.81
N ILE A 124 -22.70 11.74 19.40
CA ILE A 124 -21.32 12.09 19.07
C ILE A 124 -20.97 11.60 17.66
N HIS A 125 -20.26 12.45 16.92
CA HIS A 125 -19.93 12.19 15.52
C HIS A 125 -18.97 10.98 15.35
N LYS A 126 -19.15 10.23 14.26
CA LYS A 126 -18.40 9.00 13.94
C LYS A 126 -16.87 9.16 13.95
N GLN A 127 -16.38 10.34 13.60
CA GLN A 127 -14.93 10.61 13.53
C GLN A 127 -14.27 10.46 14.90
N ASP A 128 -14.98 10.79 15.97
CA ASP A 128 -14.46 10.84 17.34
C ASP A 128 -14.65 9.50 18.02
N VAL A 129 -15.85 8.90 17.90
CA VAL A 129 -16.15 7.61 18.52
C VAL A 129 -15.29 6.47 17.93
N SER A 130 -14.93 6.53 16.64
CA SER A 130 -14.08 5.52 15.98
C SER A 130 -12.65 5.46 16.54
N LEU A 131 -12.18 6.50 17.25
CA LEU A 131 -10.86 6.51 17.88
C LEU A 131 -10.74 5.45 18.97
N LEU A 132 -11.81 5.18 19.73
CA LEU A 132 -11.84 4.16 20.78
C LEU A 132 -11.63 2.75 20.24
N LEU A 133 -12.02 2.51 18.99
CA LEU A 133 -11.92 1.21 18.33
C LEU A 133 -10.57 1.01 17.63
N SER A 134 -9.81 2.08 17.38
CA SER A 134 -8.55 2.06 16.61
C SER A 134 -7.50 1.07 17.11
N PRO A 135 -7.35 0.77 18.42
CA PRO A 135 -6.42 -0.24 18.90
C PRO A 135 -6.73 -1.67 18.41
N PHE A 136 -7.99 -1.95 18.09
CA PHE A 136 -8.48 -3.29 17.76
C PHE A 136 -8.73 -3.49 16.26
N THR A 137 -8.73 -2.41 15.47
CA THR A 137 -9.06 -2.47 14.04
C THR A 137 -7.83 -2.57 13.14
N PHE A 138 -8.05 -3.12 11.96
CA PHE A 138 -7.09 -3.06 10.86
C PHE A 138 -7.45 -1.95 9.87
N SER A 139 -6.44 -1.57 9.09
CA SER A 139 -6.49 -0.56 8.06
C SER A 139 -5.90 -1.11 6.77
N ASN A 140 -6.57 -0.83 5.66
CA ASN A 140 -6.13 -1.23 4.33
C ASN A 140 -5.20 -0.16 3.76
N VAL A 141 -4.02 -0.58 3.31
CA VAL A 141 -2.98 0.29 2.78
C VAL A 141 -2.57 -0.25 1.41
N ILE A 142 -2.56 0.62 0.39
CA ILE A 142 -1.91 0.32 -0.88
C ILE A 142 -0.50 0.87 -0.82
N LEU A 143 0.47 0.04 -1.18
CA LEU A 143 1.87 0.39 -1.30
C LEU A 143 2.34 0.11 -2.73
N THR A 144 3.02 1.07 -3.35
CA THR A 144 3.73 0.89 -4.62
C THR A 144 5.19 1.25 -4.45
N GLY A 145 6.07 0.38 -4.93
CA GLY A 145 7.52 0.56 -4.84
C GLY A 145 8.22 -0.18 -5.96
N ASP A 146 9.41 0.30 -6.30
CA ASP A 146 10.36 -0.46 -7.12
C ASP A 146 11.27 -1.32 -6.23
N ASP A 147 12.14 -2.11 -6.86
CA ASP A 147 12.97 -3.09 -6.17
C ASP A 147 13.81 -2.48 -5.04
N LYS A 148 14.41 -1.30 -5.28
CA LYS A 148 15.22 -0.62 -4.28
C LYS A 148 14.39 -0.12 -3.09
N ALA A 149 13.22 0.47 -3.34
CA ALA A 149 12.32 0.87 -2.26
C ALA A 149 11.87 -0.35 -1.44
N TRP A 150 11.62 -1.49 -2.09
CA TRP A 150 11.28 -2.74 -1.43
C TRP A 150 12.43 -3.32 -0.61
N GLU A 151 13.67 -3.32 -1.13
CA GLU A 151 14.86 -3.78 -0.41
C GLU A 151 15.05 -3.01 0.89
N GLN A 152 14.97 -1.68 0.85
CA GLN A 152 15.04 -0.82 2.04
C GLN A 152 13.90 -1.12 3.02
N PHE A 153 12.69 -1.32 2.51
CA PHE A 153 11.54 -1.69 3.32
C PHE A 153 11.74 -3.01 4.04
N PHE A 154 12.18 -4.05 3.34
CA PHE A 154 12.41 -5.38 3.91
C PHE A 154 13.56 -5.37 4.91
N GLU A 155 14.64 -4.64 4.62
CA GLU A 155 15.78 -4.53 5.54
C GLU A 155 15.38 -3.91 6.88
N LEU A 156 14.42 -2.97 6.89
CA LEU A 156 13.98 -2.30 8.12
C LEU A 156 12.78 -2.96 8.81
N ARG A 157 11.96 -3.72 8.07
CA ARG A 157 10.64 -4.18 8.56
C ARG A 157 10.46 -5.68 8.59
N CYS A 158 11.18 -6.46 7.77
CA CYS A 158 11.05 -7.91 7.79
C CYS A 158 11.70 -8.56 9.03
N PRO A 159 11.29 -9.79 9.38
CA PRO A 159 12.11 -10.65 10.23
C PRO A 159 13.44 -10.92 9.55
N LYS A 160 14.48 -11.20 10.34
CA LYS A 160 15.83 -11.48 9.82
C LYS A 160 16.34 -12.80 10.37
N TYR A 161 16.43 -13.78 9.49
CA TYR A 161 16.97 -15.11 9.76
C TYR A 161 18.34 -15.24 9.11
N LYS A 162 19.36 -15.65 9.88
CA LYS A 162 20.73 -15.83 9.37
C LYS A 162 21.06 -17.31 9.29
N ASN A 163 21.55 -17.77 8.14
CA ASN A 163 22.10 -19.12 8.03
C ASN A 163 23.54 -19.18 8.55
N GLU A 164 24.12 -20.38 8.63
CA GLU A 164 25.49 -20.61 9.10
C GLU A 164 26.55 -19.86 8.26
N SER A 165 26.26 -19.61 6.98
CA SER A 165 27.12 -18.84 6.07
C SER A 165 26.98 -17.32 6.21
N GLY A 166 26.06 -16.83 7.05
CA GLY A 166 25.82 -15.40 7.29
C GLY A 166 24.83 -14.72 6.34
N ASN A 167 24.21 -15.46 5.41
CA ASN A 167 23.18 -14.93 4.50
C ASN A 167 21.89 -14.61 5.28
N VAL A 168 21.29 -13.46 4.97
CA VAL A 168 20.07 -12.97 5.62
C VAL A 168 18.85 -13.31 4.77
N PHE A 169 17.82 -13.88 5.41
CA PHE A 169 16.53 -14.19 4.81
C PHE A 169 15.43 -13.37 5.49
N TYR A 170 14.53 -12.79 4.70
CA TYR A 170 13.50 -11.85 5.13
C TYR A 170 12.13 -12.48 5.46
N SER A 171 12.03 -13.81 5.41
CA SER A 171 10.85 -14.55 5.86
C SER A 171 11.24 -15.96 6.27
N ALA A 172 10.43 -16.60 7.11
CA ALA A 172 10.65 -17.99 7.50
C ALA A 172 10.54 -18.92 6.29
N GLU A 173 9.54 -18.69 5.45
CA GLU A 173 9.34 -19.41 4.19
C GLU A 173 10.58 -19.33 3.28
N ALA A 174 11.14 -18.13 3.06
CA ALA A 174 12.34 -18.00 2.24
C ALA A 174 13.57 -18.66 2.86
N PHE A 175 13.65 -18.72 4.20
CA PHE A 175 14.72 -19.45 4.87
C PHE A 175 14.57 -20.96 4.66
N GLU A 176 13.38 -21.50 4.88
CA GLU A 176 13.06 -22.93 4.76
C GLU A 176 13.19 -23.43 3.31
N GLU A 177 12.80 -22.64 2.32
CA GLU A 177 12.94 -22.97 0.89
C GLU A 177 14.42 -23.10 0.46
N ASN A 178 15.34 -22.41 1.13
CA ASN A 178 16.74 -22.33 0.74
C ASN A 178 17.68 -23.08 1.70
N ASN A 179 17.17 -23.62 2.81
CA ASN A 179 17.99 -24.24 3.85
C ASN A 179 17.25 -25.41 4.54
N ASN A 180 17.92 -26.54 4.72
CA ASN A 180 17.38 -27.71 5.44
C ASN A 180 17.77 -27.70 6.93
N GLN A 181 17.63 -26.56 7.60
CA GLN A 181 17.99 -26.38 9.02
C GLN A 181 16.84 -25.75 9.81
N ARG A 182 16.90 -25.89 11.14
CA ARG A 182 15.92 -25.29 12.05
C ARG A 182 15.93 -23.76 11.90
N LEU A 183 14.74 -23.16 11.83
CA LEU A 183 14.58 -21.71 11.74
C LEU A 183 15.33 -21.00 12.90
N PRO A 184 16.31 -20.13 12.60
CA PRO A 184 17.12 -19.47 13.61
C PRO A 184 16.32 -18.37 14.32
N VAL A 185 16.90 -17.82 15.37
CA VAL A 185 16.29 -16.71 16.10
C VAL A 185 16.21 -15.48 15.21
N ASN A 186 15.02 -14.91 15.13
CA ASN A 186 14.77 -13.66 14.42
C ASN A 186 15.49 -12.49 15.12
N THR A 187 16.29 -11.74 14.35
CA THR A 187 17.11 -10.62 14.84
C THR A 187 16.52 -9.23 14.56
N SER A 188 15.35 -9.15 13.92
CA SER A 188 14.72 -7.88 13.57
C SER A 188 14.23 -7.11 14.80
N THR A 189 14.43 -5.79 14.78
CA THR A 189 13.99 -4.85 15.82
C THR A 189 12.65 -4.20 15.52
N ALA A 190 12.03 -4.52 14.37
CA ALA A 190 10.70 -4.01 14.04
C ALA A 190 9.63 -4.60 14.97
N TYR A 191 8.46 -3.96 15.04
CA TYR A 191 7.36 -4.49 15.84
C TYR A 191 6.86 -5.83 15.25
N PRO A 192 6.63 -6.90 16.04
CA PRO A 192 6.33 -8.24 15.51
C PRO A 192 5.19 -8.27 14.48
N ALA A 193 4.07 -7.60 14.76
CA ALA A 193 2.95 -7.57 13.81
C ALA A 193 3.29 -6.88 12.47
N ILE A 194 4.27 -5.96 12.44
CA ILE A 194 4.76 -5.34 11.20
C ILE A 194 5.74 -6.26 10.47
N GLN A 195 6.50 -7.07 11.20
CA GLN A 195 7.35 -8.10 10.60
C GLN A 195 6.52 -9.14 9.84
N GLU A 196 5.39 -9.57 10.40
CA GLU A 196 4.46 -10.47 9.72
C GLU A 196 3.91 -9.87 8.42
N VAL A 197 3.50 -8.58 8.45
CA VAL A 197 3.05 -7.86 7.25
C VAL A 197 4.17 -7.83 6.21
N ALA A 198 5.37 -7.41 6.62
CA ALA A 198 6.50 -7.23 5.72
C ALA A 198 6.97 -8.54 5.09
N ALA A 199 7.05 -9.62 5.87
CA ALA A 199 7.34 -10.96 5.36
C ALA A 199 6.30 -11.43 4.35
N SER A 200 5.01 -11.18 4.62
CA SER A 200 3.91 -11.51 3.70
C SER A 200 4.00 -10.74 2.38
N ILE A 201 4.36 -9.45 2.43
CA ILE A 201 4.64 -8.63 1.24
C ILE A 201 5.83 -9.22 0.46
N TYR A 202 6.93 -9.50 1.15
CA TYR A 202 8.15 -10.06 0.56
C TYR A 202 7.85 -11.35 -0.21
N ASN A 203 7.18 -12.31 0.42
CA ASN A 203 6.82 -13.59 -0.21
C ASN A 203 5.88 -13.38 -1.40
N THR A 204 4.90 -12.48 -1.27
CA THR A 204 3.94 -12.17 -2.34
C THR A 204 4.63 -11.58 -3.58
N ILE A 205 5.55 -10.62 -3.38
CA ILE A 205 6.25 -9.97 -4.49
C ILE A 205 7.24 -10.93 -5.15
N ARG A 206 8.00 -11.71 -4.36
CA ARG A 206 9.02 -12.65 -4.88
C ARG A 206 8.41 -13.79 -5.70
N LYS A 207 7.25 -14.30 -5.31
CA LYS A 207 6.55 -15.38 -6.04
C LYS A 207 5.85 -14.90 -7.32
N ALA A 208 5.61 -13.61 -7.44
CA ALA A 208 4.86 -13.05 -8.55
C ALA A 208 5.74 -12.81 -9.79
N LYS A 209 5.19 -13.18 -10.95
CA LYS A 209 5.79 -12.86 -12.26
C LYS A 209 5.43 -11.43 -12.66
N SER A 210 6.39 -10.74 -13.25
CA SER A 210 6.24 -9.36 -13.71
C SER A 210 5.75 -9.32 -15.15
N ASN A 211 4.78 -8.45 -15.41
CA ASN A 211 4.31 -8.20 -16.78
C ASN A 211 5.22 -7.17 -17.45
N PHE A 212 5.80 -7.51 -18.59
CA PHE A 212 6.59 -6.55 -19.37
C PHE A 212 5.65 -5.49 -19.98
N LEU A 213 6.02 -4.22 -19.83
CA LEU A 213 5.29 -3.07 -20.36
C LEU A 213 6.12 -2.32 -21.39
N ASN A 214 5.50 -2.01 -22.53
CA ASN A 214 6.09 -1.22 -23.60
C ASN A 214 6.04 0.28 -23.31
N GLU A 215 6.76 1.08 -24.11
CA GLU A 215 6.72 2.54 -24.03
C GLU A 215 5.27 3.08 -24.07
N GLY A 216 4.92 3.94 -23.12
CA GLY A 216 3.57 4.52 -23.02
C GLY A 216 2.51 3.63 -22.37
N GLU A 217 2.79 2.35 -22.10
CA GLU A 217 1.89 1.48 -21.34
C GLU A 217 1.94 1.79 -19.84
N TRP A 218 0.93 1.31 -19.11
CA TRP A 218 0.70 1.67 -17.72
C TRP A 218 0.79 0.48 -16.75
N HIS A 219 1.55 0.66 -15.68
CA HIS A 219 1.40 -0.09 -14.44
C HIS A 219 0.17 0.43 -13.69
N LEU A 220 -0.92 -0.35 -13.73
CA LEU A 220 -2.20 0.01 -13.12
C LEU A 220 -2.64 -1.03 -12.09
N PRO A 221 -2.79 -0.62 -10.81
CA PRO A 221 -3.50 -1.44 -9.83
C PRO A 221 -4.90 -1.77 -10.33
N PHE A 222 -5.34 -3.00 -10.11
CA PHE A 222 -6.67 -3.50 -10.51
C PHE A 222 -6.91 -3.55 -12.04
N SER A 223 -5.86 -3.49 -12.88
CA SER A 223 -5.99 -3.54 -14.36
C SER A 223 -6.90 -4.68 -14.85
N GLY A 224 -6.71 -5.89 -14.32
CA GLY A 224 -7.52 -7.06 -14.69
C GLY A 224 -8.99 -6.98 -14.28
N MET A 225 -9.32 -6.19 -13.26
CA MET A 225 -10.72 -5.91 -12.90
C MET A 225 -11.32 -4.88 -13.86
N ILE A 226 -10.57 -3.83 -14.19
CA ILE A 226 -11.01 -2.75 -15.09
C ILE A 226 -11.30 -3.31 -16.48
N ASP A 227 -10.42 -4.16 -17.01
CA ASP A 227 -10.59 -4.79 -18.33
C ASP A 227 -11.82 -5.70 -18.43
N LYS A 228 -12.31 -6.19 -17.29
CA LYS A 228 -13.51 -7.03 -17.19
C LYS A 228 -14.77 -6.25 -16.78
N MET A 229 -14.67 -4.93 -16.55
CA MET A 229 -15.84 -4.13 -16.18
C MET A 229 -16.87 -4.12 -17.32
N PRO A 230 -18.16 -4.36 -17.04
CA PRO A 230 -19.20 -4.30 -18.05
C PRO A 230 -19.44 -2.85 -18.49
N TYR A 231 -19.78 -2.64 -19.76
CA TYR A 231 -20.05 -1.29 -20.29
C TYR A 231 -21.32 -0.67 -19.71
N THR A 232 -22.34 -1.48 -19.43
CA THR A 232 -23.56 -1.12 -18.69
C THR A 232 -23.91 -2.27 -17.75
N GLU A 233 -24.74 -2.03 -16.73
CA GLU A 233 -25.07 -3.02 -15.68
C GLU A 233 -25.59 -4.35 -16.24
N ASN A 234 -26.29 -4.32 -17.39
CA ASN A 234 -26.89 -5.50 -18.02
C ASN A 234 -26.12 -5.98 -19.27
N SER A 235 -24.97 -5.40 -19.58
CA SER A 235 -24.21 -5.74 -20.79
C SER A 235 -23.23 -6.88 -20.55
N ARG A 236 -23.22 -7.88 -21.45
CA ARG A 236 -22.14 -8.89 -21.54
C ARG A 236 -20.86 -8.31 -22.13
N GLU A 237 -20.96 -7.20 -22.86
CA GLU A 237 -19.81 -6.50 -23.43
C GLU A 237 -19.08 -5.66 -22.36
N THR A 238 -17.76 -5.79 -22.33
CA THR A 238 -16.88 -5.02 -21.45
C THR A 238 -16.64 -3.60 -21.98
N LEU A 239 -16.34 -2.68 -21.07
CA LEU A 239 -15.92 -1.32 -21.40
C LEU A 239 -14.78 -1.31 -22.42
N LYS A 240 -13.77 -2.16 -22.21
CA LYS A 240 -12.62 -2.32 -23.10
C LYS A 240 -13.06 -2.63 -24.53
N ASN A 241 -13.85 -3.71 -24.70
CA ASN A 241 -14.28 -4.15 -26.03
C ASN A 241 -15.13 -3.07 -26.73
N LYS A 242 -15.99 -2.38 -25.98
CA LYS A 242 -16.81 -1.29 -26.51
C LYS A 242 -15.96 -0.13 -27.03
N MET A 243 -15.01 0.35 -26.23
CA MET A 243 -14.12 1.45 -26.60
C MET A 243 -13.23 1.10 -27.79
N TYR A 244 -12.75 -0.14 -27.86
CA TYR A 244 -11.94 -0.63 -28.97
C TYR A 244 -12.75 -0.62 -30.28
N ARG A 245 -14.00 -1.11 -30.28
CA ARG A 245 -14.89 -1.05 -31.45
C ARG A 245 -15.22 0.37 -31.90
N GLN A 246 -15.20 1.33 -30.98
CA GLN A 246 -15.42 2.74 -31.27
C GLN A 246 -14.14 3.48 -31.70
N ASN A 247 -13.02 2.77 -31.93
CA ASN A 247 -11.70 3.36 -32.21
C ASN A 247 -11.23 4.35 -31.13
N LYS A 248 -11.67 4.17 -29.87
CA LYS A 248 -11.33 4.98 -28.70
C LYS A 248 -10.28 4.30 -27.81
N VAL A 249 -9.37 3.53 -28.42
CA VAL A 249 -8.35 2.74 -27.69
C VAL A 249 -7.45 3.65 -26.85
N ASP A 250 -6.97 4.75 -27.44
CA ASP A 250 -6.09 5.71 -26.76
C ASP A 250 -6.80 6.41 -25.60
N GLU A 251 -8.07 6.81 -25.78
CA GLU A 251 -8.88 7.39 -24.72
C GLU A 251 -9.06 6.40 -23.56
N TYR A 252 -9.31 5.12 -23.88
CA TYR A 252 -9.44 4.07 -22.89
C TYR A 252 -8.13 3.84 -22.10
N GLU A 253 -7.03 3.52 -22.80
CA GLU A 253 -5.78 3.11 -22.16
C GLU A 253 -5.05 4.29 -21.48
N LYS A 254 -5.10 5.50 -22.03
CA LYS A 254 -4.33 6.66 -21.52
C LYS A 254 -5.10 7.54 -20.54
N VAL A 255 -6.44 7.52 -20.56
CA VAL A 255 -7.25 8.44 -19.74
C VAL A 255 -8.24 7.71 -18.85
N VAL A 256 -9.10 6.86 -19.41
CA VAL A 256 -10.19 6.22 -18.68
C VAL A 256 -9.66 5.20 -17.68
N LYS A 257 -8.80 4.29 -18.13
CA LYS A 257 -8.27 3.18 -17.33
C LYS A 257 -7.41 3.65 -16.15
N PRO A 258 -6.49 4.62 -16.29
CA PRO A 258 -5.76 5.17 -15.13
C PRO A 258 -6.67 5.87 -14.11
N LYS A 259 -7.69 6.62 -14.57
CA LYS A 259 -8.67 7.27 -13.68
C LYS A 259 -9.52 6.25 -12.91
N ILE A 260 -10.00 5.20 -13.58
CA ILE A 260 -10.74 4.12 -12.90
C ILE A 260 -9.84 3.42 -11.87
N SER A 261 -8.58 3.14 -12.22
CA SER A 261 -7.60 2.57 -11.29
C SER A 261 -7.42 3.45 -10.03
N ALA A 262 -7.23 4.76 -10.20
CA ALA A 262 -7.12 5.70 -9.07
C ALA A 262 -8.42 5.74 -8.22
N SER A 263 -9.58 5.67 -8.87
CA SER A 263 -10.88 5.60 -8.20
C SER A 263 -11.04 4.31 -7.36
N LEU A 264 -10.53 3.18 -7.84
CA LEU A 264 -10.50 1.91 -7.10
C LEU A 264 -9.53 2.00 -5.91
N CYS A 265 -8.36 2.62 -6.10
CA CYS A 265 -7.43 2.90 -5.00
C CYS A 265 -8.07 3.77 -3.91
N ALA A 266 -8.90 4.76 -4.28
CA ALA A 266 -9.64 5.56 -3.31
C ALA A 266 -10.72 4.75 -2.55
N LYS A 267 -11.36 3.80 -3.26
CA LYS A 267 -12.50 3.01 -2.74
C LYS A 267 -12.12 2.03 -1.63
N ILE A 268 -10.84 1.71 -1.43
CA ILE A 268 -10.38 0.89 -0.29
C ILE A 268 -10.81 1.47 1.07
N SER A 269 -11.14 2.77 1.10
CA SER A 269 -11.67 3.47 2.27
C SER A 269 -13.11 3.10 2.64
N PHE A 270 -13.91 2.58 1.71
CA PHE A 270 -15.35 2.38 1.88
C PHE A 270 -15.78 0.93 1.64
N ASP A 271 -15.11 0.27 0.71
CA ASP A 271 -15.48 -1.05 0.22
C ASP A 271 -14.27 -1.76 -0.40
N THR A 272 -13.89 -2.88 0.21
CA THR A 272 -12.84 -3.78 -0.27
C THR A 272 -13.36 -4.95 -1.10
N THR A 273 -14.69 -5.11 -1.21
CA THR A 273 -15.33 -6.09 -2.11
C THR A 273 -15.35 -5.59 -3.54
N PHE A 274 -15.16 -4.26 -3.74
CA PHE A 274 -15.16 -3.58 -5.03
C PHE A 274 -16.45 -3.84 -5.85
N ALA A 275 -17.54 -4.19 -5.18
CA ALA A 275 -18.77 -4.59 -5.84
C ALA A 275 -19.54 -3.37 -6.39
N ASN A 276 -20.31 -3.63 -7.45
CA ASN A 276 -21.51 -2.89 -7.87
C ASN A 276 -21.35 -1.44 -8.37
N ASP A 277 -20.12 -0.96 -8.65
CA ASP A 277 -19.94 0.33 -9.31
C ASP A 277 -19.73 0.17 -10.82
N THR A 278 -20.42 0.98 -11.61
CA THR A 278 -20.18 1.11 -13.04
C THR A 278 -18.90 1.91 -13.29
N TRP A 279 -18.31 1.74 -14.47
CA TRP A 279 -17.11 2.49 -14.84
C TRP A 279 -17.35 4.01 -14.87
N GLN A 280 -18.56 4.47 -15.18
CA GLN A 280 -18.93 5.89 -15.13
C GLN A 280 -18.87 6.42 -13.69
N LYS A 281 -19.44 5.71 -12.72
CA LYS A 281 -19.34 6.09 -11.30
C LYS A 281 -17.88 6.19 -10.85
N HIS A 282 -17.02 5.31 -11.36
CA HIS A 282 -15.59 5.37 -11.11
C HIS A 282 -14.92 6.61 -11.70
N LEU A 283 -15.24 6.97 -12.95
CA LEU A 283 -14.74 8.18 -13.59
C LEU A 283 -15.23 9.45 -12.90
N ASP A 284 -16.51 9.52 -12.54
CA ASP A 284 -17.07 10.67 -11.83
C ASP A 284 -16.41 10.87 -10.47
N ARG A 285 -16.12 9.77 -9.76
CA ARG A 285 -15.33 9.81 -8.53
C ARG A 285 -13.91 10.31 -8.79
N ALA A 286 -13.23 9.82 -9.82
CA ALA A 286 -11.87 10.27 -10.15
C ALA A 286 -11.84 11.77 -10.49
N THR A 287 -12.81 12.25 -11.28
CA THR A 287 -12.93 13.67 -11.63
C THR A 287 -13.14 14.55 -10.41
N ARG A 288 -14.04 14.15 -9.49
CA ARG A 288 -14.23 14.87 -8.22
C ARG A 288 -12.97 14.89 -7.36
N LEU A 289 -12.26 13.77 -7.25
CA LEU A 289 -11.00 13.73 -6.49
C LEU A 289 -9.95 14.70 -7.05
N ILE A 290 -9.88 14.86 -8.38
CA ILE A 290 -8.99 15.85 -9.02
C ILE A 290 -9.44 17.27 -8.68
N GLN A 291 -10.73 17.57 -8.77
CA GLN A 291 -11.29 18.88 -8.44
C GLN A 291 -11.03 19.25 -6.96
N ASP A 292 -11.18 18.29 -6.07
CA ASP A 292 -10.94 18.44 -4.63
C ASP A 292 -9.44 18.42 -4.27
N LYS A 293 -8.54 18.28 -5.26
CA LYS A 293 -7.08 18.14 -5.09
C LYS A 293 -6.69 16.98 -4.16
N HIS A 294 -7.54 15.95 -4.06
CA HIS A 294 -7.27 14.76 -3.29
C HIS A 294 -6.45 13.76 -4.10
N PHE A 295 -5.16 14.03 -4.20
CA PHE A 295 -4.28 13.33 -5.15
C PHE A 295 -3.65 12.01 -4.66
N SER A 296 -3.80 11.63 -3.39
CA SER A 296 -3.18 10.40 -2.88
C SER A 296 -3.59 9.11 -3.63
N PRO A 297 -4.84 8.95 -4.13
CA PRO A 297 -5.20 7.75 -4.90
C PRO A 297 -4.52 7.66 -6.28
N PHE A 298 -3.99 8.76 -6.80
CA PHE A 298 -3.34 8.86 -8.12
C PHE A 298 -1.83 8.56 -8.08
N GLU A 299 -1.31 8.19 -6.91
CA GLU A 299 0.11 7.91 -6.72
C GLU A 299 0.54 6.50 -7.15
N HIS A 300 -0.41 5.63 -7.47
CA HIS A 300 -0.14 4.21 -7.71
C HIS A 300 -0.16 3.84 -9.20
N GLN A 301 -0.57 4.76 -10.07
CA GLN A 301 -0.60 4.57 -11.51
C GLN A 301 0.68 5.13 -12.11
N TYR A 302 1.43 4.29 -12.82
CA TYR A 302 2.72 4.68 -13.41
C TYR A 302 2.75 4.32 -14.89
N LYS A 303 3.23 5.24 -15.71
CA LYS A 303 3.43 5.04 -17.15
C LYS A 303 4.90 4.76 -17.43
N VAL A 304 5.17 3.83 -18.36
CA VAL A 304 6.52 3.64 -18.90
C VAL A 304 6.86 4.87 -19.77
N PRO A 305 7.95 5.59 -19.48
CA PRO A 305 8.35 6.75 -20.28
C PRO A 305 8.73 6.33 -21.70
N SER A 306 8.43 7.18 -22.68
CA SER A 306 9.08 7.08 -23.98
C SER A 306 10.54 7.53 -23.90
N LYS A 307 11.35 7.19 -24.90
CA LYS A 307 12.75 7.66 -24.97
C LYS A 307 12.88 9.18 -24.94
N GLU A 308 11.94 9.90 -25.55
CA GLU A 308 11.88 11.36 -25.54
C GLU A 308 11.48 11.94 -24.17
N GLU A 309 10.58 11.27 -23.45
CA GLU A 309 10.20 11.68 -22.09
C GLU A 309 11.36 11.43 -21.13
N LEU A 310 12.08 10.32 -21.30
CA LEU A 310 13.24 9.99 -20.48
C LEU A 310 14.38 11.00 -20.67
N SER A 311 14.64 11.48 -21.89
CA SER A 311 15.67 12.51 -22.12
C SER A 311 15.31 13.84 -21.45
N LYS A 312 14.02 14.19 -21.38
CA LYS A 312 13.51 15.35 -20.63
C LYS A 312 13.57 15.14 -19.10
N MET A 313 13.54 13.89 -18.64
CA MET A 313 13.73 13.55 -17.22
C MET A 313 15.21 13.64 -16.79
N THR A 314 16.16 13.41 -17.69
CA THR A 314 17.59 13.35 -17.38
C THR A 314 18.34 14.66 -17.57
N SER A 315 17.81 15.64 -18.33
CA SER A 315 18.51 16.91 -18.60
C SER A 315 18.90 17.65 -17.31
N THR A 316 20.21 17.92 -17.23
CA THR A 316 21.00 18.32 -16.06
C THR A 316 20.85 19.81 -15.73
N PHE A 317 21.11 20.12 -14.46
CA PHE A 317 21.21 21.45 -13.86
C PHE A 317 22.08 22.41 -14.71
N ALA A 318 21.53 23.55 -15.11
CA ALA A 318 22.32 24.66 -15.63
C ALA A 318 22.61 25.64 -14.49
N SER A 319 23.87 25.73 -14.04
CA SER A 319 24.34 26.84 -13.22
C SER A 319 24.51 28.05 -14.12
N THR A 320 23.66 29.07 -13.95
CA THR A 320 23.87 30.39 -14.55
C THR A 320 24.09 31.39 -13.41
N ASN A 321 25.28 31.99 -13.37
CA ASN A 321 25.63 33.11 -12.49
C ASN A 321 25.43 32.88 -10.98
N GLY A 322 25.82 31.72 -10.45
CA GLY A 322 25.89 31.48 -8.99
C GLY A 322 24.53 31.41 -8.27
N LYS A 323 23.40 31.48 -8.99
CA LYS A 323 22.07 31.17 -8.45
C LYS A 323 21.67 29.75 -8.88
N ILE A 324 21.58 28.85 -7.90
CA ILE A 324 20.98 27.53 -8.10
C ILE A 324 19.48 27.75 -8.33
N THR A 325 19.03 27.58 -9.57
CA THR A 325 17.61 27.53 -9.90
C THR A 325 17.17 26.07 -9.88
N PHE A 326 16.29 25.72 -8.94
CA PHE A 326 15.68 24.39 -8.90
C PHE A 326 14.64 24.29 -10.02
N SER A 327 15.03 23.72 -11.15
CA SER A 327 14.09 23.25 -12.16
C SER A 327 13.39 22.01 -11.60
N ILE A 328 12.13 22.14 -11.16
CA ILE A 328 11.29 20.98 -10.86
C ILE A 328 11.12 20.24 -12.18
N LYS A 329 11.81 19.12 -12.34
CA LYS A 329 11.66 18.26 -13.52
C LYS A 329 10.18 17.88 -13.63
N PRO A 330 9.46 18.26 -14.71
CA PRO A 330 8.00 18.10 -14.81
C PRO A 330 7.54 16.64 -14.73
N PHE A 331 8.47 15.70 -14.92
CA PHE A 331 8.23 14.26 -14.88
C PHE A 331 8.90 13.54 -13.70
N ALA A 332 9.51 14.26 -12.73
CA ALA A 332 10.14 13.64 -11.57
C ALA A 332 9.09 12.92 -10.70
N SER A 333 9.05 11.60 -10.88
CA SER A 333 8.37 10.64 -10.03
C SER A 333 9.22 10.35 -8.79
N ASN A 334 8.57 9.95 -7.69
CA ASN A 334 9.24 9.41 -6.50
C ASN A 334 9.83 8.00 -6.73
N ILE A 335 9.54 7.42 -7.89
CA ILE A 335 10.10 6.16 -8.38
C ILE A 335 10.78 6.44 -9.71
N PRO A 336 12.12 6.34 -9.81
CA PRO A 336 12.87 6.56 -11.04
C PRO A 336 12.41 5.66 -12.19
N ASN A 337 12.65 6.07 -13.44
CA ASN A 337 12.31 5.30 -14.65
C ASN A 337 10.81 5.05 -14.91
N TRP A 338 9.94 5.68 -14.11
CA TRP A 338 8.49 5.63 -14.27
C TRP A 338 7.90 7.05 -14.21
N ILE A 339 6.82 7.30 -14.95
CA ILE A 339 6.08 8.57 -14.88
C ILE A 339 4.82 8.35 -14.05
N GLN A 340 4.73 9.00 -12.90
CA GLN A 340 3.57 8.87 -12.00
C GLN A 340 2.37 9.65 -12.53
N PHE A 341 1.18 9.05 -12.53
CA PHE A 341 -0.05 9.67 -13.05
C PHE A 341 -0.38 10.98 -12.34
N ARG A 342 -0.22 11.04 -11.02
CA ARG A 342 -0.39 12.26 -10.22
C ARG A 342 0.37 13.48 -10.77
N LYS A 343 1.51 13.28 -11.43
CA LYS A 343 2.34 14.37 -11.98
C LYS A 343 1.83 14.88 -13.34
N LEU A 344 0.88 14.17 -13.94
CA LEU A 344 0.26 14.49 -15.23
C LEU A 344 -1.13 15.17 -15.08
N LEU A 345 -1.60 15.37 -13.85
CA LEU A 345 -2.94 15.89 -13.53
C LEU A 345 -2.99 17.41 -13.34
#